data_AF-A0A940KD71-F1
#
_entry.id   AF-A0A940KD71-F1
#
_cell.length_a   1.000
_cell.length_b   1.000
_cell.length_c   1.000
_cell.angle_alpha   90.00
_cell.angle_beta   90.00
_cell.angle_gamma   90.00
#
_symmetry.space_group_name_H-M   'P 1'
#
loop_
_entity.id
_entity.type
_entity.pdbx_description
1 polymer ?
#
loop_
_entity_poly.entity_id
_entity_poly.type
_entity_poly.pdbx_seq_one_letter_code
_entity_poly.pdbx_strand_id
1 'polypeptide(L)'
;MRESSTYEEKELLSLVAAGNQQAFASIYQQHWPGLYTYIMRTIRSEQDTEDIIQELFSSIWRRREKLAIKENLAAYLYSSARYMCVAFIEKNISQSRYLESFSSLYQQVVAPEAEMLLRIQEIEQQLQTTIEKLPPRMREIFILSRKEQLSQKEIAARLGISEETVKKQIQYALKQIRPDMELLLIYAVLVFSLK
;
A
#
# COMPACT_ATOMS: atom_id res chain seq x y z
N MET A 1 20.47 13.89 13.32
CA MET A 1 20.50 15.17 12.57
C MET A 1 19.85 14.96 11.21
N ARG A 2 18.55 15.24 11.06
CA ARG A 2 17.84 15.31 9.77
C ARG A 2 16.65 16.25 9.93
N GLU A 3 16.92 17.55 10.05
CA GLU A 3 15.88 18.60 10.07
C GLU A 3 16.10 19.65 8.96
N SER A 4 16.84 19.32 7.89
CA SER A 4 17.32 20.33 6.93
C SER A 4 16.68 20.33 5.52
N SER A 5 15.75 19.44 5.13
CA SER A 5 15.39 19.31 3.68
C SER A 5 14.01 19.83 3.23
N THR A 6 13.11 20.25 4.13
CA THR A 6 11.75 20.65 3.71
C THR A 6 11.71 22.02 3.00
N TYR A 7 12.76 22.84 3.15
CA TYR A 7 12.85 24.17 2.52
C TYR A 7 13.43 24.13 1.09
N GLU A 8 14.37 23.22 0.78
CA GLU A 8 14.96 23.11 -0.57
C GLU A 8 14.00 22.44 -1.59
N GLU A 9 13.22 21.45 -1.15
CA GLU A 9 12.35 20.66 -2.04
C GLU A 9 11.12 21.44 -2.51
N LYS A 10 10.52 22.24 -1.63
CA LYS A 10 9.40 23.13 -1.98
C LYS A 10 9.83 24.23 -2.95
N GLU A 11 11.03 24.77 -2.77
CA GLU A 11 11.60 25.76 -3.67
C GLU A 11 11.87 25.15 -5.05
N LEU A 12 12.47 23.97 -5.13
CA LEU A 12 12.66 23.21 -6.38
C LEU A 12 11.34 22.96 -7.11
N LEU A 13 10.28 22.57 -6.39
CA LEU A 13 8.96 22.36 -6.98
C LEU A 13 8.34 23.65 -7.54
N SER A 14 8.55 24.78 -6.85
CA SER A 14 8.09 26.08 -7.35
C SER A 14 8.82 26.49 -8.64
N LEU A 15 10.13 26.22 -8.73
CA LEU A 15 10.93 26.47 -9.92
C LEU A 15 10.49 25.58 -11.09
N VAL A 16 10.18 24.31 -10.82
CA VAL A 16 9.63 23.40 -11.83
C VAL A 16 8.26 23.86 -12.32
N ALA A 17 7.37 24.32 -11.43
CA ALA A 17 6.08 24.87 -11.82
C ALA A 17 6.23 26.10 -12.73
N ALA A 18 7.26 26.92 -12.50
CA ALA A 18 7.62 28.05 -13.36
C ALA A 18 8.34 27.65 -14.67
N GLY A 19 8.55 26.36 -14.93
CA GLY A 19 9.18 25.86 -16.16
C GLY A 19 10.71 25.82 -16.13
N ASN A 20 11.34 25.88 -14.95
CA ASN A 20 12.79 25.73 -14.83
C ASN A 20 13.22 24.27 -15.12
N GLN A 21 13.85 24.07 -16.27
CA GLN A 21 14.33 22.75 -16.71
C GLN A 21 15.46 22.20 -15.84
N GLN A 22 16.32 23.09 -15.30
CA GLN A 22 17.45 22.68 -14.49
C GLN A 22 17.00 22.13 -13.13
N ALA A 23 16.02 22.79 -12.50
CA ALA A 23 15.38 22.28 -11.28
C ALA A 23 14.73 20.91 -11.52
N PHE A 24 14.07 20.73 -12.66
CA PHE A 24 13.46 19.46 -13.03
C PHE A 24 14.50 18.35 -13.27
N ALA A 25 15.61 18.69 -13.94
CA ALA A 25 16.73 17.77 -14.15
C ALA A 25 17.37 17.33 -12.82
N SER A 26 17.50 18.23 -11.85
CA SER A 26 17.99 17.90 -10.51
C SER A 26 17.08 16.91 -9.79
N ILE A 27 15.76 17.14 -9.81
CA ILE A 27 14.77 16.20 -9.26
C ILE A 27 14.87 14.84 -9.96
N TYR A 28 14.95 14.84 -11.29
CA TYR A 28 15.10 13.60 -12.07
C TYR A 28 16.35 12.83 -11.64
N GLN A 29 17.52 13.46 -11.64
CA GLN A 29 18.79 12.83 -11.28
C GLN A 29 18.79 12.28 -9.85
N GLN A 30 18.20 13.03 -8.92
CA GLN A 30 18.12 12.62 -7.51
C GLN A 30 17.23 11.39 -7.31
N HIS A 31 16.09 11.31 -8.01
CA HIS A 31 15.11 10.25 -7.78
C HIS A 31 15.24 9.06 -8.76
N TRP A 32 15.89 9.24 -9.90
CA TRP A 32 16.03 8.20 -10.92
C TRP A 32 16.61 6.89 -10.39
N PRO A 33 17.74 6.82 -9.67
CA PRO A 33 18.33 5.55 -9.24
C PRO A 33 17.41 4.74 -8.32
N GLY A 34 16.72 5.44 -7.41
CA GLY A 34 15.77 4.83 -6.47
C GLY A 34 14.51 4.33 -7.16
N LEU A 35 13.97 5.10 -8.10
CA LEU A 35 12.80 4.72 -8.89
C LEU A 35 13.12 3.58 -9.86
N TYR A 36 14.28 3.63 -10.51
CA TYR A 36 14.77 2.57 -11.38
C TYR A 36 14.89 1.26 -10.64
N THR A 37 15.55 1.25 -9.48
CA THR A 37 15.67 0.03 -8.66
C THR A 37 14.30 -0.50 -8.24
N TYR A 38 13.37 0.37 -7.86
CA TYR A 38 12.02 0.00 -7.44
C TYR A 38 11.19 -0.59 -8.59
N ILE A 39 11.17 0.07 -9.74
CA ILE A 39 10.41 -0.36 -10.91
C ILE A 39 11.04 -1.59 -11.53
N MET A 40 12.37 -1.68 -11.62
CA MET A 40 13.07 -2.86 -12.15
C MET A 40 12.77 -4.12 -11.34
N ARG A 41 12.72 -4.01 -10.00
CA ARG A 41 12.30 -5.13 -9.12
C ARG A 41 10.85 -5.55 -9.37
N THR A 42 10.01 -4.62 -9.81
CA THR A 42 8.58 -4.82 -10.03
C THR A 42 8.27 -5.37 -11.43
N ILE A 43 8.95 -4.85 -12.45
CA ILE A 43 8.64 -5.12 -13.87
C ILE A 43 9.58 -6.14 -14.48
N ARG A 44 10.81 -6.27 -13.94
CA ARG A 44 11.86 -7.22 -14.36
C ARG A 44 12.21 -7.14 -15.85
N SER A 45 12.11 -5.94 -16.41
CA SER A 45 12.47 -5.62 -17.79
C SER A 45 13.11 -4.24 -17.77
N GLU A 46 14.34 -4.14 -18.26
CA GLU A 46 15.09 -2.87 -18.28
C GLU A 46 14.38 -1.85 -19.18
N GLN A 47 13.99 -2.29 -20.38
CA GLN A 47 13.29 -1.45 -21.35
C GLN A 47 11.98 -0.89 -20.76
N ASP A 48 11.12 -1.76 -20.21
CA ASP A 48 9.84 -1.32 -19.65
C ASP A 48 10.03 -0.45 -18.39
N THR A 49 11.12 -0.68 -17.65
CA THR A 49 11.48 0.15 -16.49
C THR A 49 11.84 1.56 -16.91
N GLU A 50 12.71 1.70 -17.90
CA GLU A 50 13.08 3.01 -18.45
C GLU A 50 11.86 3.74 -19.02
N ASP A 51 11.00 3.04 -19.77
CA ASP A 51 9.78 3.59 -20.36
C ASP A 51 8.81 4.10 -19.28
N ILE A 52 8.61 3.35 -18.20
CA ILE A 52 7.74 3.76 -17.09
C ILE A 52 8.29 5.00 -16.38
N ILE A 53 9.60 5.06 -16.12
CA ILE A 53 10.18 6.24 -15.48
C ILE A 53 10.12 7.45 -16.42
N GLN A 54 10.38 7.25 -17.71
CA GLN A 54 10.29 8.31 -18.70
C GLN A 54 8.86 8.87 -18.77
N GLU A 55 7.83 8.02 -18.82
CA GLU A 55 6.44 8.50 -18.82
C GLU A 55 6.07 9.17 -17.49
N LEU A 56 6.56 8.68 -16.35
CA LEU A 56 6.33 9.29 -15.04
C LEU A 56 6.80 10.75 -15.04
N PHE A 57 8.07 10.98 -15.38
CA PHE A 57 8.63 12.32 -15.39
C PHE A 57 8.05 13.19 -16.52
N SER A 58 7.81 12.62 -17.71
CA SER A 58 7.17 13.34 -18.81
C SER A 58 5.76 13.83 -18.44
N SER A 59 5.00 12.99 -17.74
CA SER A 59 3.66 13.31 -17.24
C SER A 59 3.68 14.40 -16.16
N ILE A 60 4.72 14.43 -15.33
CA ILE A 60 4.94 15.49 -14.34
C ILE A 60 5.26 16.80 -15.06
N TRP A 61 6.22 16.80 -15.98
CA TRP A 61 6.60 17.99 -16.74
C TRP A 61 5.42 18.60 -17.52
N ARG A 62 4.59 17.75 -18.15
CA ARG A 62 3.39 18.19 -18.87
C ARG A 62 2.34 18.85 -17.95
N ARG A 63 2.26 18.42 -16.69
CA ARG A 63 1.28 18.90 -15.70
C ARG A 63 1.82 19.93 -14.72
N ARG A 64 3.11 20.28 -14.82
CA ARG A 64 3.87 21.08 -13.83
C ARG A 64 3.18 22.35 -13.32
N GLU A 65 2.48 23.08 -14.19
CA GLU A 65 1.79 24.33 -13.84
C GLU A 65 0.56 24.12 -12.94
N LYS A 66 -0.07 22.95 -13.03
CA LYS A 66 -1.29 22.59 -12.30
C LYS A 66 -1.03 21.57 -11.19
N LEU A 67 0.19 21.04 -11.11
CA LEU A 67 0.55 19.97 -10.20
C LEU A 67 0.81 20.56 -8.81
N ALA A 68 -0.21 20.53 -7.96
CA ALA A 68 -0.06 20.90 -6.55
C ALA A 68 0.40 19.68 -5.74
N ILE A 69 1.71 19.44 -5.69
CA ILE A 69 2.27 18.44 -4.78
C ILE A 69 2.22 19.01 -3.36
N LYS A 70 1.22 18.60 -2.60
CA LYS A 70 0.98 19.05 -1.21
C LYS A 70 1.76 18.20 -0.18
N GLU A 71 2.13 16.99 -0.56
CA GLU A 71 2.87 15.99 0.20
C GLU A 71 4.38 16.04 -0.15
N ASN A 72 5.19 15.15 0.41
CA ASN A 72 6.59 14.96 0.05
C ASN A 72 6.75 14.51 -1.43
N LEU A 73 7.69 15.10 -2.19
CA LEU A 73 7.92 14.79 -3.60
C LEU A 73 8.30 13.33 -3.83
N ALA A 74 9.14 12.77 -2.96
CA ALA A 74 9.50 11.36 -3.04
C ALA A 74 8.25 10.49 -2.86
N ALA A 75 7.40 10.78 -1.87
CA ALA A 75 6.16 10.05 -1.66
C ALA A 75 5.24 10.09 -2.89
N TYR A 76 5.10 11.26 -3.51
CA TYR A 76 4.35 11.44 -4.75
C TYR A 76 4.92 10.61 -5.92
N LEU A 77 6.25 10.66 -6.12
CA LEU A 77 6.94 9.95 -7.20
C LEU A 77 6.79 8.43 -7.05
N TYR A 78 7.00 7.90 -5.85
CA TYR A 78 6.88 6.46 -5.59
C TYR A 78 5.42 5.98 -5.69
N SER A 79 4.45 6.79 -5.24
CA SER A 79 3.03 6.46 -5.39
C SER A 79 2.62 6.43 -6.87
N SER A 80 3.10 7.39 -7.66
CA SER A 80 2.85 7.44 -9.10
C SER A 80 3.53 6.29 -9.84
N ALA A 81 4.79 5.98 -9.50
CA ALA A 81 5.51 4.82 -10.03
C ALA A 81 4.79 3.50 -9.73
N ARG A 82 4.32 3.32 -8.49
CA ARG A 82 3.53 2.14 -8.09
C ARG A 82 2.27 2.01 -8.94
N TYR A 83 1.51 3.08 -9.10
CA TYR A 83 0.31 3.08 -9.93
C TYR A 83 0.63 2.68 -11.38
N MET A 84 1.69 3.23 -11.96
CA MET A 84 2.10 2.92 -13.32
C MET A 84 2.57 1.48 -13.48
N CYS A 85 3.29 0.92 -12.50
CA CYS A 85 3.66 -0.50 -12.50
C CYS A 85 2.41 -1.40 -12.46
N VAL A 86 1.44 -1.09 -11.61
CA VAL A 86 0.19 -1.87 -11.52
C VAL A 86 -0.58 -1.80 -12.85
N ALA A 87 -0.75 -0.61 -13.41
CA ALA A 87 -1.44 -0.42 -14.68
C ALA A 87 -0.72 -1.14 -15.84
N PHE A 88 0.61 -1.11 -15.87
CA PHE A 88 1.41 -1.86 -16.83
C PHE A 88 1.18 -3.36 -16.68
N ILE A 89 1.22 -3.88 -15.45
CA ILE A 89 1.02 -5.30 -15.18
C ILE A 89 -0.40 -5.72 -15.56
N GLU A 90 -1.44 -4.99 -15.18
CA GLU A 90 -2.84 -5.28 -15.55
C GLU A 90 -3.02 -5.37 -17.07
N LYS A 91 -2.44 -4.41 -17.80
CA LYS A 91 -2.48 -4.40 -19.27
C LYS A 91 -1.80 -5.64 -19.87
N ASN A 92 -0.68 -6.08 -19.30
CA ASN A 92 0.12 -7.19 -19.83
C ASN A 92 -0.28 -8.58 -19.27
N ILE A 93 -1.03 -8.66 -18.17
CA ILE A 93 -1.63 -9.90 -17.65
C ILE A 93 -2.64 -10.48 -18.65
N SER A 94 -3.33 -9.64 -19.41
CA SER A 94 -4.20 -10.08 -20.52
C SER A 94 -3.44 -10.85 -21.63
N GLN A 95 -2.10 -10.80 -21.64
CA GLN A 95 -1.22 -11.45 -22.61
C GLN A 95 -0.45 -12.67 -22.05
N SER A 96 -0.96 -13.33 -21.00
CA SER A 96 -0.49 -14.65 -20.50
C SER A 96 0.92 -14.71 -19.86
N ARG A 97 1.78 -13.68 -19.95
CA ARG A 97 3.17 -13.76 -19.44
C ARG A 97 3.34 -13.37 -17.96
N TYR A 98 2.38 -12.66 -17.35
CA TYR A 98 2.58 -12.01 -16.03
C TYR A 98 1.95 -12.72 -14.82
N LEU A 99 1.18 -13.79 -15.02
CA LEU A 99 0.42 -14.45 -13.95
C LEU A 99 1.31 -15.10 -12.87
N GLU A 100 2.48 -15.63 -13.22
CA GLU A 100 3.43 -16.21 -12.24
C GLU A 100 4.23 -15.13 -11.49
N SER A 101 4.43 -13.96 -12.11
CA SER A 101 5.11 -12.83 -11.49
C SER A 101 4.22 -12.14 -10.45
N PHE A 102 2.90 -12.11 -10.64
CA PHE A 102 1.97 -11.32 -9.82
C PHE A 102 1.89 -11.77 -8.35
N SER A 103 1.91 -13.08 -8.09
CA SER A 103 1.85 -13.62 -6.71
C SER A 103 3.11 -13.31 -5.90
N SER A 104 4.28 -13.34 -6.55
CA SER A 104 5.56 -12.97 -5.94
C SER A 104 5.73 -11.44 -5.83
N LEU A 105 5.16 -10.67 -6.76
CA LEU A 105 5.16 -9.21 -6.76
C LEU A 105 4.32 -8.62 -5.63
N TYR A 106 3.17 -9.21 -5.31
CA TYR A 106 2.36 -8.74 -4.19
C TYR A 106 3.10 -8.85 -2.84
N GLN A 107 3.96 -9.87 -2.68
CA GLN A 107 4.80 -10.03 -1.49
C GLN A 107 6.04 -9.12 -1.47
N GLN A 108 6.64 -8.81 -2.64
CA GLN A 108 7.88 -8.03 -2.70
C GLN A 108 7.68 -6.52 -2.85
N VAL A 109 6.59 -6.07 -3.47
CA VAL A 109 6.26 -4.64 -3.68
C VAL A 109 5.54 -4.03 -2.48
N VAL A 110 4.92 -4.87 -1.65
CA VAL A 110 4.30 -4.49 -0.37
C VAL A 110 5.29 -4.60 0.78
N ALA A 111 6.49 -5.16 0.56
CA ALA A 111 7.52 -5.34 1.58
C ALA A 111 7.82 -4.00 2.26
N PRO A 112 7.36 -3.84 3.50
CA PRO A 112 7.64 -2.67 4.29
C PRO A 112 9.15 -2.51 4.56
N GLU A 113 9.62 -1.29 4.81
CA GLU A 113 10.94 -1.07 5.45
C GLU A 113 11.05 -1.99 6.69
N ALA A 114 12.24 -2.48 7.04
CA ALA A 114 12.41 -3.49 8.10
C ALA A 114 11.68 -3.13 9.42
N GLU A 115 11.59 -1.84 9.73
CA GLU A 115 10.81 -1.29 10.85
C GLU A 115 9.30 -1.47 10.69
N MET A 116 8.75 -1.26 9.49
CA MET A 116 7.34 -1.48 9.20
C MET A 116 7.01 -2.99 9.10
N LEU A 117 7.96 -3.86 8.72
CA LEU A 117 7.81 -5.33 8.79
C LEU A 117 7.70 -5.82 10.23
N LEU A 118 8.61 -5.36 11.09
CA LEU A 118 8.57 -5.65 12.53
C LEU A 118 7.26 -5.17 13.13
N ARG A 119 6.81 -3.97 12.77
CA ARG A 119 5.57 -3.42 13.27
C ARG A 119 4.33 -4.15 12.75
N ILE A 120 4.32 -4.61 11.50
CA ILE A 120 3.26 -5.47 10.97
C ILE A 120 3.23 -6.81 11.73
N GLN A 121 4.39 -7.41 12.02
CA GLN A 121 4.46 -8.63 12.84
C GLN A 121 3.94 -8.40 14.26
N GLU A 122 4.30 -7.29 14.91
CA GLU A 122 3.77 -6.91 16.23
C GLU A 122 2.25 -6.78 16.20
N ILE A 123 1.71 -6.17 15.14
CA ILE A 123 0.27 -5.99 14.97
C ILE A 123 -0.44 -7.32 14.68
N GLU A 124 0.12 -8.16 13.82
CA GLU A 124 -0.39 -9.51 13.57
C GLU A 124 -0.42 -10.34 14.86
N GLN A 125 0.61 -10.21 15.69
CA GLN A 125 0.69 -10.89 16.97
C GLN A 125 -0.33 -10.36 17.98
N GLN A 126 -0.56 -9.05 18.02
CA GLN A 126 -1.61 -8.43 18.84
C GLN A 126 -3.00 -8.87 18.41
N LEU A 127 -3.28 -8.84 17.10
CA LEU A 127 -4.54 -9.30 16.53
C LEU A 127 -4.79 -10.77 16.86
N GLN A 128 -3.77 -11.63 16.70
CA GLN A 128 -3.85 -13.05 17.04
C GLN A 128 -4.15 -13.24 18.53
N THR A 129 -3.47 -12.50 19.41
CA THR A 129 -3.70 -12.53 20.86
C THR A 129 -5.14 -12.10 21.21
N THR A 130 -5.67 -11.09 20.53
CA THR A 130 -7.05 -10.62 20.76
C THR A 130 -8.09 -11.62 20.26
N ILE A 131 -7.84 -12.25 19.10
CA ILE A 131 -8.66 -13.36 18.60
C ILE A 131 -8.65 -14.52 19.60
N GLU A 132 -7.50 -14.83 20.21
CA GLU A 132 -7.37 -15.89 21.21
C GLU A 132 -8.14 -15.61 22.50
N LYS A 133 -8.28 -14.34 22.89
CA LYS A 133 -9.08 -13.88 24.05
C LYS A 133 -10.58 -13.92 23.80
N LEU A 134 -11.04 -14.05 22.55
CA LEU A 134 -12.46 -14.20 22.25
C LEU A 134 -13.01 -15.48 22.89
N PRO A 135 -14.27 -15.47 23.37
CA PRO A 135 -14.95 -16.69 23.80
C PRO A 135 -14.91 -17.78 22.71
N PRO A 136 -14.74 -19.07 23.05
CA PRO A 136 -14.46 -20.14 22.08
C PRO A 136 -15.45 -20.21 20.90
N ARG A 137 -16.75 -20.13 21.21
CA ARG A 137 -17.84 -20.11 20.21
C ARG A 137 -17.80 -18.89 19.30
N MET A 138 -17.45 -17.73 19.84
CA MET A 138 -17.36 -16.47 19.10
C MET A 138 -16.13 -16.49 18.17
N ARG A 139 -15.00 -17.00 18.67
CA ARG A 139 -13.76 -17.21 17.91
C ARG A 139 -13.97 -18.16 16.74
N GLU A 140 -14.61 -19.30 16.98
CA GLU A 140 -14.93 -20.30 15.95
C GLU A 140 -15.78 -19.69 14.82
N ILE A 141 -16.86 -18.99 15.18
CA ILE A 141 -17.72 -18.30 14.21
C ILE A 141 -16.95 -17.25 13.41
N PHE A 142 -16.09 -16.47 14.08
CA PHE A 142 -15.26 -15.46 13.42
C PHE A 142 -14.26 -16.07 12.43
N ILE A 143 -13.61 -17.17 12.82
CA ILE A 143 -12.66 -17.90 11.96
C ILE A 143 -13.36 -18.49 10.74
N LEU A 144 -14.52 -19.15 10.91
CA LEU A 144 -15.30 -19.69 9.79
C LEU A 144 -15.71 -18.60 8.80
N SER A 145 -16.07 -17.42 9.29
CA SER A 145 -16.44 -16.28 8.44
C SER A 145 -15.24 -15.63 7.73
N ARG A 146 -14.07 -15.57 8.35
CA ARG A 146 -12.92 -14.79 7.84
C ARG A 146 -11.85 -15.63 7.15
N LYS A 147 -11.54 -16.81 7.66
CA LYS A 147 -10.57 -17.73 7.05
C LYS A 147 -11.22 -18.65 6.02
N GLU A 148 -12.38 -19.23 6.35
CA GLU A 148 -13.09 -20.17 5.47
C GLU A 148 -14.11 -19.47 4.56
N GLN A 149 -14.32 -18.15 4.73
CA GLN A 149 -15.20 -17.31 3.91
C GLN A 149 -16.66 -17.79 3.82
N LEU A 150 -17.10 -18.57 4.81
CA LEU A 150 -18.46 -19.09 4.85
C LEU A 150 -19.47 -17.97 5.11
N SER A 151 -20.60 -18.05 4.43
CA SER A 151 -21.75 -17.18 4.66
C SER A 151 -22.37 -17.45 6.04
N GLN A 152 -23.13 -16.48 6.55
CA GLN A 152 -23.80 -16.61 7.85
C GLN A 152 -24.74 -17.83 7.88
N LYS A 153 -25.36 -18.15 6.74
CA LYS A 153 -26.21 -19.32 6.52
C LYS A 153 -25.44 -20.63 6.60
N GLU A 154 -24.26 -20.71 5.98
CA GLU A 154 -23.41 -21.91 6.03
C GLU A 154 -22.86 -22.16 7.44
N ILE A 155 -22.46 -21.09 8.14
CA ILE A 155 -21.99 -21.17 9.52
C ILE A 155 -23.13 -21.59 10.45
N ALA A 156 -24.33 -21.02 10.28
CA ALA A 156 -25.52 -21.38 11.03
C ALA A 156 -25.87 -22.87 10.87
N ALA A 157 -25.87 -23.36 9.63
CA ALA A 157 -26.10 -24.77 9.31
C ALA A 157 -25.03 -25.68 9.93
N ARG A 158 -23.75 -25.29 9.84
CA ARG A 158 -22.63 -26.08 10.35
C ARG A 158 -22.60 -26.19 11.88
N LEU A 159 -22.99 -25.12 12.58
CA LEU A 159 -22.94 -25.04 14.03
C LEU A 159 -24.29 -25.30 14.73
N GLY A 160 -25.35 -25.55 13.97
CA GLY A 160 -26.70 -25.81 14.48
C GLY A 160 -27.30 -24.61 15.23
N ILE A 161 -27.04 -23.38 14.78
CA ILE A 161 -27.54 -22.14 15.39
C ILE A 161 -28.25 -21.26 14.36
N SER A 162 -28.95 -20.21 14.80
CA SER A 162 -29.61 -19.28 13.88
C SER A 162 -28.61 -18.34 13.19
N GLU A 163 -28.90 -17.94 11.94
CA GLU A 163 -28.13 -16.92 11.21
C GLU A 163 -28.02 -15.61 12.00
N GLU A 164 -29.06 -15.25 12.74
CA GLU A 164 -29.05 -14.05 13.59
C GLU A 164 -28.06 -14.19 14.76
N THR A 165 -27.91 -15.38 15.32
CA THR A 165 -26.89 -15.67 16.35
C THR A 165 -25.49 -15.54 15.76
N VAL A 166 -25.27 -16.08 14.55
CA VAL A 166 -23.99 -15.92 13.82
C VAL A 166 -23.68 -14.45 13.61
N LYS A 167 -24.65 -13.66 13.11
CA LYS A 167 -24.51 -12.22 12.89
C LYS A 167 -24.12 -11.48 14.18
N LYS A 168 -24.83 -11.72 15.28
CA LYS A 168 -24.54 -11.10 16.59
C LYS A 168 -23.15 -11.47 17.10
N GLN A 169 -22.77 -12.74 17.01
CA GLN A 169 -21.45 -13.21 17.42
C GLN A 169 -20.32 -12.56 16.59
N ILE A 170 -20.50 -12.41 15.28
CA ILE A 170 -19.55 -11.67 14.43
C ILE A 170 -19.47 -10.20 14.84
N GLN A 171 -20.60 -9.55 15.12
CA GLN A 171 -20.62 -8.15 15.57
C GLN A 171 -19.91 -7.98 16.93
N TYR A 172 -20.10 -8.90 17.87
CA TYR A 172 -19.41 -8.87 19.17
C TYR A 172 -17.91 -9.14 19.03
N ALA A 173 -17.51 -10.09 18.18
CA ALA A 173 -16.11 -10.34 17.86
C ALA A 173 -15.44 -9.08 17.30
N LEU A 174 -16.09 -8.43 16.32
CA LEU A 174 -15.61 -7.19 15.74
C LEU A 174 -15.51 -6.06 16.77
N LYS A 175 -16.46 -5.95 17.72
CA LYS A 175 -16.41 -4.94 18.77
C LYS A 175 -15.24 -5.14 19.73
N GLN A 176 -14.86 -6.39 20.02
CA GLN A 176 -13.67 -6.69 20.84
C GLN A 176 -12.36 -6.53 20.08
N ILE A 177 -12.35 -6.76 18.77
CA ILE A 177 -11.17 -6.60 17.91
C ILE A 177 -10.96 -5.12 17.49
N ARG A 178 -12.03 -4.31 17.45
CA ARG A 178 -12.00 -2.92 16.96
C ARG A 178 -10.96 -1.99 17.60
N PRO A 179 -10.75 -2.02 18.94
CA PRO A 179 -9.77 -1.12 19.58
C PRO A 179 -8.35 -1.34 19.05
N ASP A 180 -7.99 -2.58 18.72
CA ASP A 180 -6.68 -2.92 18.14
C ASP A 180 -6.62 -2.55 16.65
N MET A 181 -7.77 -2.53 15.97
CA MET A 181 -7.90 -2.08 14.58
C MET A 181 -7.89 -0.56 14.43
N GLU A 182 -8.28 0.21 15.47
CA GLU A 182 -8.17 1.67 15.48
C GLU A 182 -6.71 2.11 15.49
N LEU A 183 -5.84 1.40 16.21
CA LEU A 183 -4.38 1.61 16.13
C LEU A 183 -3.81 1.31 14.74
N LEU A 184 -4.34 0.30 14.05
CA LEU A 184 -3.99 -0.02 12.65
C LEU A 184 -4.43 1.06 11.67
N LEU A 185 -5.65 1.57 11.82
CA LEU A 185 -6.18 2.66 11.02
C LEU A 185 -5.46 3.97 11.33
N ILE A 186 -5.18 4.26 12.60
CA ILE A 186 -4.40 5.43 13.03
C ILE A 186 -2.97 5.31 12.55
N TYR A 187 -2.33 4.14 12.62
CA TYR A 187 -0.97 3.94 12.12
C TYR A 187 -0.93 4.02 10.60
N ALA A 188 -1.87 3.39 9.89
CA ALA A 188 -2.01 3.56 8.44
C ALA A 188 -2.21 5.03 8.09
N VAL A 189 -3.15 5.72 8.73
CA VAL A 189 -3.40 7.15 8.55
C VAL A 189 -2.15 7.96 8.88
N LEU A 190 -1.44 7.72 9.98
CA LEU A 190 -0.21 8.44 10.33
C LEU A 190 0.94 8.15 9.37
N VAL A 191 1.08 6.93 8.86
CA VAL A 191 2.04 6.57 7.80
C VAL A 191 1.66 7.22 6.46
N PHE A 192 0.38 7.39 6.19
CA PHE A 192 -0.16 8.12 5.04
C PHE A 192 -0.23 9.65 5.25
N SER A 193 -0.11 10.16 6.50
CA SER A 193 -0.22 11.60 6.86
C SER A 193 1.13 12.22 7.22
N LEU A 194 2.14 11.41 7.56
CA LEU A 194 3.55 11.80 7.73
C LEU A 194 4.35 11.67 6.41
N LYS A 195 3.66 11.53 5.28
CA LYS A 195 4.22 11.64 3.92
C LYS A 195 3.51 12.75 3.17
#